data_AF-A0A7X3WRX3-F1
#
_entry.id   AF-A0A7X3WRX3-F1
#
_cell.length_a   1.000
_cell.length_b   1.000
_cell.length_c   1.000
_cell.angle_alpha   90.00
_cell.angle_beta   90.00
_cell.angle_gamma   90.00
#
_symmetry.space_group_name_H-M   'P 1'
#
loop_
_entity.id
_entity.type
_entity.pdbx_description
1 polymer ?
#
loop_
_entity_poly.entity_id
_entity_poly.type
_entity_poly.pdbx_seq_one_letter_code
_entity_poly.pdbx_strand_id
1 'polypeptide(L)'
;MELFIYAEPTRTSSLSQISRIANVVLLTLMTCAFFVIPHRAATAQTVHIPDRYLRSALKSVLGKEAGENITQADMASLKSFDAPAFRIRDISGLEFAINLTNLNLEFNHILDISPLENLTNLEVLDLDFVRRLSDISSLDISP
;
A
#
# COMPACT_ATOMS: atom_id res chain seq x y z
N MET A 1 65.27 -63.33 -6.23
CA MET A 1 65.39 -62.33 -5.16
C MET A 1 64.44 -61.20 -5.49
N GLU A 2 63.37 -61.15 -4.70
CA GLU A 2 62.35 -60.11 -4.45
C GLU A 2 61.93 -59.14 -5.57
N LEU A 3 60.71 -59.34 -6.07
CA LEU A 3 59.91 -58.34 -6.76
C LEU A 3 59.27 -57.42 -5.69
N PHE A 4 59.59 -56.13 -5.71
CA PHE A 4 58.84 -55.11 -4.97
C PHE A 4 57.41 -55.01 -5.55
N ILE A 5 56.40 -55.49 -4.83
CA ILE A 5 54.99 -55.16 -5.09
C ILE A 5 54.66 -53.91 -4.29
N TYR A 6 54.53 -52.78 -4.99
CA TYR A 6 53.99 -51.54 -4.48
C TYR A 6 52.46 -51.70 -4.34
N ALA A 7 51.95 -51.77 -3.12
CA ALA A 7 50.50 -51.68 -2.89
C ALA A 7 50.09 -50.20 -2.93
N GLU A 8 49.33 -49.80 -3.94
CA GLU A 8 48.69 -48.48 -3.99
C GLU A 8 47.69 -48.32 -2.84
N PRO A 9 47.67 -47.17 -2.13
CA PRO A 9 46.64 -46.90 -1.15
C PRO A 9 45.30 -46.63 -1.83
N THR A 10 44.25 -47.29 -1.33
CA THR A 10 42.88 -47.25 -1.84
C THR A 10 42.31 -45.84 -1.91
N ARG A 11 42.02 -45.41 -3.14
CA ARG A 11 41.30 -44.19 -3.54
C ARG A 11 39.80 -44.31 -3.21
N THR A 12 39.43 -44.28 -1.93
CA THR A 12 38.00 -44.39 -1.51
C THR A 12 37.45 -43.17 -0.77
N SER A 13 38.24 -42.11 -0.56
CA SER A 13 37.81 -40.91 0.15
C SER A 13 37.13 -39.84 -0.73
N SER A 14 37.23 -39.91 -2.06
CA SER A 14 36.74 -38.84 -2.95
C SER A 14 35.25 -38.95 -3.29
N LEU A 15 34.70 -40.16 -3.43
CA LEU A 15 33.33 -40.34 -3.95
C LEU A 15 32.23 -39.95 -2.96
N SER A 16 32.44 -40.16 -1.65
CA SER A 16 31.47 -39.77 -0.61
C SER A 16 31.51 -38.26 -0.30
N GLN A 17 32.68 -37.61 -0.44
CA GLN A 17 32.80 -36.17 -0.31
C GLN A 17 32.15 -35.42 -1.47
N ILE A 18 32.31 -35.92 -2.71
CA ILE A 18 31.69 -35.32 -3.90
C ILE A 18 30.15 -35.35 -3.80
N SER A 19 29.55 -36.45 -3.34
CA SER A 19 28.09 -36.55 -3.17
C SER A 19 27.54 -35.60 -2.08
N ARG A 20 28.28 -35.44 -0.96
CA ARG A 20 27.91 -34.51 0.12
C ARG A 20 28.05 -33.05 -0.32
N ILE A 21 29.11 -32.71 -1.05
CA ILE A 21 29.34 -31.35 -1.58
C ILE A 21 28.31 -31.02 -2.66
N ALA A 22 27.99 -31.95 -3.57
CA ALA A 22 26.99 -31.75 -4.61
C ALA A 22 25.59 -31.45 -4.05
N ASN A 23 25.16 -32.15 -2.99
CA ASN A 23 23.87 -31.90 -2.34
C ASN A 23 23.82 -30.57 -1.57
N VAL A 24 24.92 -30.15 -0.91
CA VAL A 24 24.97 -28.84 -0.24
C VAL A 24 24.96 -27.69 -1.25
N VAL A 25 25.68 -27.82 -2.37
CA VAL A 25 25.70 -26.81 -3.44
C VAL A 25 24.34 -26.71 -4.16
N LEU A 26 23.64 -27.82 -4.35
CA LEU A 26 22.30 -27.83 -4.95
C LEU A 26 21.24 -27.17 -4.03
N LEU A 27 21.38 -27.33 -2.71
CA LEU A 27 20.45 -26.74 -1.72
C LEU A 27 20.65 -25.22 -1.56
N THR A 28 21.91 -24.73 -1.63
CA THR A 28 22.20 -23.29 -1.50
C THR A 28 21.83 -22.49 -2.75
N LEU A 29 21.92 -23.09 -3.93
CA LEU A 29 21.43 -22.50 -5.19
C LEU A 29 19.91 -22.30 -5.19
N MET A 30 19.15 -23.18 -4.51
CA MET A 30 17.71 -23.07 -4.35
C MET A 30 17.28 -21.94 -3.40
N THR A 31 18.09 -21.61 -2.38
CA THR A 31 17.77 -20.52 -1.42
C THR A 31 18.13 -19.13 -1.94
N CYS A 32 19.15 -18.99 -2.80
CA CYS A 32 19.52 -17.69 -3.38
C CYS A 32 18.46 -17.14 -4.34
N ALA A 33 17.63 -18.00 -4.95
CA ALA A 33 16.51 -17.59 -5.80
C ALA A 33 15.36 -16.92 -5.03
N PHE A 34 15.31 -17.05 -3.68
CA PHE A 34 14.27 -16.44 -2.85
C PHE A 34 14.66 -15.09 -2.24
N PHE A 35 15.96 -14.73 -2.22
CA PHE A 35 16.43 -13.48 -1.60
C PHE A 35 16.78 -12.37 -2.62
N VAL A 36 16.60 -12.64 -3.92
CA VAL A 36 16.72 -11.65 -5.00
C VAL A 36 15.39 -11.50 -5.73
N ILE A 37 14.28 -11.47 -4.99
CA ILE A 37 13.10 -10.79 -5.50
C ILE A 37 13.29 -9.32 -5.09
N PRO A 38 13.69 -8.40 -5.97
CA PRO A 38 13.50 -7.00 -5.67
C PRO A 38 12.02 -6.83 -5.32
N HIS A 39 11.74 -6.30 -4.13
CA HIS A 39 10.39 -6.05 -3.64
C HIS A 39 9.74 -4.97 -4.51
N ARG A 40 9.37 -5.33 -5.74
CA ARG A 40 8.77 -4.48 -6.78
C ARG A 40 7.34 -4.93 -7.11
N ALA A 41 6.72 -5.70 -6.21
CA ALA A 41 5.34 -6.17 -6.36
C ALA A 41 4.35 -5.49 -5.39
N ALA A 42 4.81 -4.59 -4.52
CA ALA A 42 3.94 -3.92 -3.55
C ALA A 42 3.14 -2.73 -4.14
N THR A 43 3.54 -2.21 -5.31
CA THR A 43 2.96 -0.98 -5.88
C THR A 43 1.68 -1.18 -6.69
N ALA A 44 1.30 -2.43 -7.00
CA ALA A 44 0.16 -2.73 -7.87
C ALA A 44 -1.15 -3.04 -7.13
N GLN A 45 -1.16 -2.99 -5.79
CA GLN A 45 -2.35 -3.32 -5.03
C GLN A 45 -3.40 -2.21 -5.22
N THR A 46 -4.57 -2.59 -5.73
CA THR A 46 -5.70 -1.68 -5.92
C THR A 46 -6.31 -1.31 -4.57
N VAL A 47 -6.67 -0.05 -4.40
CA VAL A 47 -7.30 0.47 -3.19
C VAL A 47 -8.82 0.41 -3.36
N HIS A 48 -9.50 -0.16 -2.38
CA HIS A 48 -10.96 -0.18 -2.35
C HIS A 48 -11.49 1.18 -1.86
N ILE A 49 -12.16 1.91 -2.75
CA ILE A 49 -12.79 3.21 -2.43
C ILE A 49 -14.29 3.08 -2.71
N PRO A 50 -15.12 2.82 -1.68
CA PRO A 50 -16.55 2.56 -1.84
C PRO A 50 -17.34 3.83 -2.23
N ASP A 51 -16.96 4.99 -1.70
CA ASP A 51 -17.60 6.25 -2.02
C ASP A 51 -17.26 6.69 -3.45
N ARG A 52 -18.29 6.79 -4.29
CA ARG A 52 -18.13 7.17 -5.70
C ARG A 52 -17.66 8.62 -5.89
N TYR A 53 -18.01 9.53 -4.97
CA TYR A 53 -17.61 10.93 -5.04
C TYR A 53 -16.14 11.08 -4.63
N LEU A 54 -15.73 10.40 -3.55
CA LEU A 54 -14.32 10.32 -3.16
C LEU A 54 -13.47 9.72 -4.28
N ARG A 55 -13.91 8.57 -4.83
CA ARG A 55 -13.20 7.92 -5.92
C ARG A 55 -13.05 8.84 -7.14
N SER A 56 -14.10 9.60 -7.48
CA SER A 56 -14.05 10.55 -8.58
C SER A 56 -13.10 11.72 -8.32
N ALA A 57 -13.11 12.27 -7.10
CA ALA A 57 -12.22 13.35 -6.70
C ALA A 57 -10.75 12.91 -6.72
N LEU A 58 -10.46 11.74 -6.15
CA LEU A 58 -9.12 11.14 -6.18
C LEU A 58 -8.63 10.89 -7.60
N LYS A 59 -9.49 10.34 -8.48
CA LYS A 59 -9.14 10.16 -9.90
C LYS A 59 -8.76 11.48 -10.57
N SER A 60 -9.51 12.54 -10.31
CA SER A 60 -9.23 13.87 -10.87
C SER A 60 -7.86 14.39 -10.41
N VAL A 61 -7.55 14.28 -9.12
CA VAL A 61 -6.27 14.75 -8.56
C VAL A 61 -5.08 13.90 -9.02
N LEU A 62 -5.29 12.59 -9.18
CA LEU A 62 -4.29 11.64 -9.64
C LEU A 62 -4.14 11.61 -11.18
N GLY A 63 -4.92 12.40 -11.92
CA GLY A 63 -4.90 12.41 -13.39
C GLY A 63 -5.29 11.08 -14.02
N LYS A 64 -6.23 10.35 -13.39
CA LYS A 64 -6.69 9.03 -13.83
C LYS A 64 -8.01 9.08 -14.57
N GLU A 65 -8.13 8.23 -15.58
CA GLU A 65 -9.34 8.07 -16.37
C GLU A 65 -10.43 7.28 -15.61
N ALA A 66 -11.67 7.37 -16.10
CA ALA A 66 -12.84 6.73 -15.48
C ALA A 66 -12.71 5.20 -15.34
N GLY A 67 -11.97 4.53 -16.23
CA GLY A 67 -11.72 3.09 -16.21
C GLY A 67 -10.49 2.64 -15.41
N GLU A 68 -9.61 3.56 -15.01
CA GLU A 68 -8.37 3.19 -14.33
C GLU A 68 -8.58 2.94 -12.84
N ASN A 69 -7.84 1.99 -12.29
CA ASN A 69 -7.87 1.71 -10.86
C ASN A 69 -6.91 2.65 -10.11
N ILE A 70 -7.30 3.03 -8.89
CA ILE A 70 -6.41 3.71 -7.96
C ILE A 70 -5.63 2.63 -7.20
N THR A 71 -4.31 2.74 -7.21
CA THR A 71 -3.40 1.84 -6.49
C THR A 71 -2.87 2.47 -5.21
N GLN A 72 -2.28 1.67 -4.34
CA GLN A 72 -1.62 2.18 -3.13
C GLN A 72 -0.46 3.13 -3.47
N ALA A 73 0.25 2.89 -4.57
CA ALA A 73 1.32 3.79 -5.01
C ALA A 73 0.77 5.15 -5.43
N ASP A 74 -0.39 5.19 -6.08
CA ASP A 74 -1.07 6.43 -6.41
C ASP A 74 -1.47 7.19 -5.14
N MET A 75 -2.08 6.51 -4.18
CA MET A 75 -2.47 7.11 -2.89
C MET A 75 -1.26 7.64 -2.13
N ALA A 76 -0.18 6.86 -2.05
CA ALA A 76 1.06 7.28 -1.40
C ALA A 76 1.75 8.47 -2.09
N SER A 77 1.38 8.80 -3.33
CA SER A 77 1.92 9.98 -4.02
C SER A 77 1.25 11.30 -3.59
N LEU A 78 0.07 11.22 -2.97
CA LEU A 78 -0.69 12.40 -2.53
C LEU A 78 -0.01 13.07 -1.35
N LYS A 79 0.20 14.38 -1.47
CA LYS A 79 0.65 15.27 -0.39
C LYS A 79 -0.46 16.22 0.07
N SER A 80 -1.31 16.64 -0.87
CA SER A 80 -2.47 17.48 -0.58
C SER A 80 -3.69 16.91 -1.30
N PHE A 81 -4.83 16.93 -0.63
CA PHE A 81 -6.12 16.56 -1.20
C PHE A 81 -7.18 17.59 -0.79
N ASP A 82 -7.70 18.30 -1.77
CA ASP A 82 -8.69 19.36 -1.61
C ASP A 82 -10.00 18.94 -2.29
N ALA A 83 -11.02 18.62 -1.49
CA ALA A 83 -12.31 18.14 -1.98
C ALA A 83 -13.51 18.70 -1.18
N PRO A 84 -13.66 20.03 -1.07
CA PRO A 84 -14.79 20.63 -0.36
C PRO A 84 -16.09 20.48 -1.15
N ALA A 85 -17.20 20.22 -0.45
CA ALA A 85 -18.55 20.11 -1.01
C ALA A 85 -18.75 18.99 -2.08
N PHE A 86 -17.97 17.91 -2.02
CA PHE A 86 -18.08 16.77 -2.94
C PHE A 86 -19.20 15.77 -2.57
N ARG A 87 -19.91 15.97 -1.45
CA ARG A 87 -20.92 15.05 -0.90
C ARG A 87 -20.33 13.70 -0.46
N ILE A 88 -19.05 13.68 -0.11
CA ILE A 88 -18.34 12.50 0.39
C ILE A 88 -18.94 12.10 1.73
N ARG A 89 -19.17 10.79 1.93
CA ARG A 89 -19.70 10.23 3.18
C ARG A 89 -18.78 9.22 3.81
N ASP A 90 -18.09 8.44 2.98
CA ASP A 90 -17.18 7.39 3.38
C ASP A 90 -15.80 7.71 2.83
N ILE A 91 -14.84 7.82 3.74
CA ILE A 91 -13.44 8.16 3.43
C ILE A 91 -12.50 6.95 3.43
N SER A 92 -13.05 5.74 3.46
CA SER A 92 -12.29 4.50 3.27
C SER A 92 -11.50 4.55 1.96
N GLY A 93 -10.24 4.15 2.06
CA GLY A 93 -9.21 4.29 1.02
C GLY A 93 -8.21 5.43 1.30
N LEU A 94 -8.58 6.46 2.07
CA LEU A 94 -7.64 7.55 2.42
C LEU A 94 -6.52 7.09 3.38
N GLU A 95 -6.70 5.98 4.10
CA GLU A 95 -5.67 5.37 4.97
C GLU A 95 -4.38 5.01 4.21
N PHE A 96 -4.45 4.86 2.88
CA PHE A 96 -3.30 4.57 2.02
C PHE A 96 -2.56 5.83 1.57
N ALA A 97 -3.08 7.03 1.83
CA ALA A 97 -2.43 8.30 1.51
C ALA A 97 -1.38 8.68 2.58
N ILE A 98 -0.42 7.79 2.82
CA ILE A 98 0.53 7.87 3.96
C ILE A 98 1.42 9.13 3.97
N ASN A 99 1.57 9.81 2.83
CA ASN A 99 2.37 11.02 2.68
C ASN A 99 1.53 12.31 2.65
N LEU A 100 0.23 12.21 2.94
CA LEU A 100 -0.69 13.33 2.95
C LEU A 100 -0.36 14.26 4.12
N THR A 101 -0.13 15.54 3.82
CA THR A 101 0.15 16.61 4.79
C THR A 101 -1.02 17.57 4.93
N ASN A 102 -1.84 17.73 3.88
CA ASN A 102 -2.97 18.66 3.87
C ASN A 102 -4.22 17.95 3.34
N LEU A 103 -5.30 17.99 4.12
CA LEU A 103 -6.58 17.38 3.76
C LEU A 103 -7.72 18.37 4.00
N ASN A 104 -8.34 18.84 2.93
CA ASN A 104 -9.57 19.62 3.00
C ASN A 104 -10.76 18.78 2.52
N LEU A 105 -11.69 18.54 3.44
CA LEU A 105 -12.93 17.83 3.24
C LEU A 105 -14.13 18.64 3.76
N GLU A 106 -14.01 19.96 3.83
CA GLU A 106 -15.10 20.86 4.23
C GLU A 106 -16.40 20.59 3.45
N PHE A 107 -17.54 20.82 4.10
CA PHE A 107 -18.86 20.75 3.48
C PHE A 107 -19.20 19.37 2.86
N ASN A 108 -18.57 18.30 3.36
CA ASN A 108 -18.97 16.92 3.08
C ASN A 108 -19.89 16.37 4.18
N HIS A 109 -20.27 15.10 4.09
CA HIS A 109 -21.23 14.42 4.98
C HIS A 109 -20.56 13.21 5.66
N ILE A 110 -19.32 13.39 6.13
CA ILE A 110 -18.48 12.34 6.70
C ILE A 110 -18.93 12.03 8.13
N LEU A 111 -19.15 10.75 8.43
CA LEU A 111 -19.59 10.31 9.76
C LEU A 111 -18.50 9.57 10.54
N ASP A 112 -17.52 9.02 9.83
CA ASP A 112 -16.43 8.24 10.40
C ASP A 112 -15.10 8.76 9.84
N ILE A 113 -14.20 9.10 10.76
CA ILE A 113 -12.85 9.60 10.46
C ILE A 113 -11.77 8.58 10.83
N SER A 114 -12.12 7.38 11.29
CA SER A 114 -11.15 6.34 11.63
C SER A 114 -10.19 5.98 10.49
N PRO A 115 -10.54 6.11 9.18
CA PRO A 115 -9.57 5.90 8.10
C PRO A 115 -8.36 6.85 8.14
N LEU A 116 -8.44 7.96 8.88
CA LEU A 116 -7.35 8.93 9.00
C LEU A 116 -6.42 8.65 10.20
N GLU A 117 -6.75 7.70 11.08
CA GLU A 117 -6.09 7.48 12.38
C GLU A 117 -4.56 7.28 12.27
N ASN A 118 -4.10 6.65 11.18
CA ASN A 118 -2.68 6.33 10.97
C ASN A 118 -1.94 7.31 10.04
N LEU A 119 -2.57 8.42 9.62
CA LEU A 119 -1.93 9.43 8.76
C LEU A 119 -1.04 10.36 9.59
N THR A 120 0.10 9.85 10.06
CA THR A 120 0.99 10.56 10.99
C THR A 120 1.68 11.81 10.40
N ASN A 121 1.68 11.94 9.08
CA ASN A 121 2.23 13.10 8.38
C ASN A 121 1.20 14.23 8.16
N LEU A 122 -0.06 14.03 8.57
CA LEU A 122 -1.12 15.01 8.35
C LEU A 122 -0.92 16.23 9.28
N GLU A 123 -0.67 17.38 8.68
CA GLU A 123 -0.43 18.65 9.38
C GLU A 123 -1.68 19.53 9.43
N VAL A 124 -2.50 19.47 8.38
CA VAL A 124 -3.73 20.27 8.25
C VAL A 124 -4.90 19.36 7.87
N LEU A 125 -5.98 19.44 8.64
CA LEU A 125 -7.22 18.70 8.44
C LEU A 125 -8.42 19.64 8.61
N ASP A 126 -9.08 19.95 7.49
CA ASP A 126 -10.29 20.77 7.48
C ASP A 126 -11.51 19.86 7.21
N LEU A 127 -12.40 19.77 8.20
CA LEU A 127 -13.64 18.96 8.15
C LEU A 127 -14.89 19.83 8.34
N ASP A 128 -14.74 21.15 8.24
CA ASP A 128 -15.75 22.08 8.73
C ASP A 128 -17.08 21.93 7.98
N PHE A 129 -18.16 21.85 8.73
CA PHE A 129 -19.51 21.73 8.17
C PHE A 129 -20.15 23.11 8.13
N VAL A 130 -20.67 23.56 6.98
CA VAL A 130 -21.70 24.61 7.02
C VAL A 130 -22.91 23.96 7.70
N ARG A 131 -23.14 24.30 8.97
CA ARG A 131 -24.46 24.18 9.56
C ARG A 131 -25.39 25.00 8.68
N ARG A 132 -26.12 24.32 7.78
CA ARG A 132 -27.27 24.90 7.10
C ARG A 132 -28.09 25.57 8.19
N LEU A 133 -28.21 26.89 8.13
CA LEU A 133 -29.15 27.69 8.92
C LEU A 133 -30.53 27.02 8.84
N SER A 134 -30.81 26.13 9.78
CA SER A 134 -32.05 25.34 9.85
C SER A 134 -32.86 25.70 11.09
N ASP A 135 -32.45 26.74 11.82
CA ASP A 135 -33.16 27.29 12.98
C ASP A 135 -33.56 28.75 12.73
N ILE A 136 -34.39 28.97 11.70
CA ILE A 136 -35.38 30.06 11.74
C ILE A 136 -36.79 29.48 11.68
N SER A 137 -37.04 28.44 12.47
CA SER A 137 -38.39 28.13 12.95
C SER A 137 -38.78 29.10 14.06
N SER A 138 -38.98 30.39 13.74
CA SER A 138 -39.67 31.37 14.60
C SER A 138 -39.75 32.74 13.92
N LEU A 139 -40.46 32.82 12.80
CA LEU A 139 -41.20 34.04 12.47
C LEU A 139 -42.65 33.63 12.24
N ASP A 140 -43.30 33.31 13.35
CA ASP A 140 -44.74 33.41 13.48
C ASP A 140 -45.10 34.89 13.31
N ILE A 141 -45.38 35.28 12.07
CA ILE A 141 -46.18 36.47 11.80
C ILE A 141 -47.61 35.97 11.62
N SER A 142 -48.25 35.70 12.75
CA SER A 142 -49.70 35.67 12.84
C SER A 142 -50.27 36.98 12.27
N PRO A 143 -51.36 36.92 11.49
CA PRO A 143 -51.79 37.95 10.54
C PRO A 143 -52.15 39.31 11.14
#